data_AF-A0A8S0Z2P3-F1
#
_entry.id   AF-A0A8S0Z2P3-F1
#
_cell.length_a   1.000
_cell.length_b   1.000
_cell.length_c   1.000
_cell.angle_alpha   90.00
_cell.angle_beta   90.00
_cell.angle_gamma   90.00
#
_symmetry.space_group_name_H-M   'P 1'
#
loop_
_entity.id
_entity.type
_entity.pdbx_description
1 polymer ?
#
loop_
_entity_poly.entity_id
_entity_poly.type
_entity_poly.pdbx_seq_one_letter_code
_entity_poly.pdbx_strand_id
1 'polypeptide(L)'
;MEVINFLSEKQLENLILIVKWGCDGSLGHNEYKHKLDDENDSDEHIFFTSIVPLQLLHIDTTTMKSTVVWKNPRPSSPRYCGPIKIQCAKESVDLTKKTTDEVEDQIQNLDTFDTCQV
;
A
#
# COMPACT_ATOMS: atom_id res chain seq x y z
N MET A 1 16.42 10.28 6.86
CA MET A 1 17.23 9.29 7.59
C MET A 1 16.47 7.99 7.55
N GLU A 2 16.99 6.99 6.83
CA GLU A 2 16.41 5.66 6.79
C GLU A 2 16.60 5.01 8.16
N VAL A 3 15.51 4.69 8.85
CA VAL A 3 15.54 4.11 10.21
C VAL A 3 16.28 2.77 10.23
N ILE A 4 16.21 2.04 9.11
CA ILE A 4 16.84 0.74 8.91
C ILE A 4 18.37 0.82 9.09
N ASN A 5 19.01 1.93 8.68
CA ASN A 5 20.46 2.09 8.74
C ASN A 5 20.99 2.26 10.18
N PHE A 6 20.12 2.42 11.17
CA PHE A 6 20.48 2.51 12.59
C PHE A 6 20.21 1.20 13.34
N LEU A 7 19.72 0.16 12.67
CA LEU A 7 19.48 -1.15 13.26
C LEU A 7 20.74 -1.99 13.24
N SER A 8 20.94 -2.80 14.28
CA SER A 8 21.98 -3.82 14.26
C SER A 8 21.60 -4.97 13.32
N GLU A 9 22.57 -5.77 12.90
CA GLU A 9 22.33 -6.96 12.06
C GLU A 9 21.26 -7.89 12.66
N LYS A 10 21.34 -8.13 13.98
CA LYS A 10 20.32 -8.92 14.71
C LYS A 10 18.92 -8.30 14.68
N GLN A 11 18.81 -6.96 14.56
CA GLN A 11 17.52 -6.28 14.46
C GLN A 11 16.98 -6.22 13.03
N LEU A 12 17.84 -6.38 12.02
CA LEU A 12 17.43 -6.56 10.63
C LEU A 12 16.83 -7.96 10.41
N GLU A 13 17.25 -8.94 11.21
CA GLU A 13 16.64 -10.26 11.25
C GLU A 13 15.22 -10.17 11.86
N ASN A 14 14.21 -10.65 11.12
CA ASN A 14 12.81 -10.78 11.55
C ASN A 14 12.10 -9.44 11.83
N LEU A 15 12.05 -8.59 10.80
CA LEU A 15 11.21 -7.39 10.79
C LEU A 15 9.80 -7.69 10.28
N ILE A 16 8.80 -7.07 10.91
CA ILE A 16 7.40 -7.12 10.46
C ILE A 16 6.91 -5.70 10.20
N LEU A 17 6.52 -5.44 8.96
CA LEU A 17 5.84 -4.20 8.58
C LEU A 17 4.33 -4.41 8.67
N ILE A 18 3.69 -3.67 9.56
CA ILE A 18 2.23 -3.61 9.67
C ILE A 18 1.75 -2.47 8.76
N VAL A 19 0.82 -2.80 7.87
CA VAL A 19 0.20 -1.88 6.92
C VAL A 19 -1.33 -1.95 7.03
N LYS A 20 -2.00 -0.91 6.56
CA LYS A 20 -3.41 -0.98 6.16
C LYS A 20 -3.50 -0.63 4.68
N TRP A 21 -4.51 -1.15 3.99
CA TRP A 21 -4.77 -0.83 2.60
C TRP A 21 -6.27 -0.60 2.39
N GLY A 22 -6.64 -0.04 1.25
CA GLY A 22 -8.04 0.12 0.85
C GLY A 22 -8.17 0.74 -0.53
N CYS A 23 -9.39 0.73 -1.07
CA CYS A 23 -9.75 1.36 -2.33
C CYS A 23 -10.95 2.29 -2.18
N ASP A 24 -11.00 3.33 -3.01
CA ASP A 24 -12.08 4.32 -3.02
C ASP A 24 -12.27 4.92 -4.42
N GLY A 25 -13.48 5.39 -4.70
CA GLY A 25 -13.85 6.07 -5.94
C GLY A 25 -13.91 7.58 -5.78
N SER A 26 -13.52 8.31 -6.83
CA SER A 26 -13.68 9.76 -6.91
C SER A 26 -14.33 10.14 -8.24
N LEU A 27 -15.28 11.09 -8.18
CA LEU A 27 -16.12 11.51 -9.30
C LEU A 27 -15.94 13.02 -9.56
N GLY A 28 -16.30 13.47 -10.75
CA GLY A 28 -16.30 14.89 -11.12
C GLY A 28 -14.91 15.45 -11.43
N HIS A 29 -14.01 14.60 -11.92
CA HIS A 29 -12.74 15.07 -12.47
C HIS A 29 -12.95 15.74 -13.82
N ASN A 30 -12.07 16.68 -14.18
CA ASN A 30 -12.13 17.30 -15.50
C ASN A 30 -11.71 16.30 -16.56
N GLU A 31 -12.55 16.11 -17.56
CA GLU A 31 -12.23 15.26 -18.69
C GLU A 31 -11.25 15.95 -19.66
N TYR A 32 -10.23 15.23 -20.08
CA TYR A 32 -9.33 15.72 -21.10
C TYR A 32 -9.88 15.41 -22.50
N LYS A 33 -9.70 16.35 -23.44
CA LYS A 33 -10.12 16.17 -24.86
C LYS A 33 -9.17 15.27 -25.66
N HIS A 34 -8.45 14.36 -25.01
CA HIS A 34 -7.65 13.38 -25.72
C HIS A 34 -8.56 12.23 -26.18
N LYS A 35 -8.17 11.56 -27.26
CA LYS A 35 -8.90 10.37 -27.72
C LYS A 35 -8.48 9.19 -26.84
N LEU A 36 -9.43 8.58 -26.14
CA LEU A 36 -9.25 7.31 -25.44
C LEU A 36 -9.40 6.14 -26.42
N ASP A 37 -8.92 4.97 -26.03
CA ASP A 37 -8.91 3.79 -26.90
C ASP A 37 -10.33 3.34 -27.27
N ASP A 38 -11.26 3.37 -26.30
CA ASP A 38 -12.69 3.12 -26.52
C ASP A 38 -13.54 4.39 -26.43
N GLU A 39 -14.59 4.50 -27.26
CA GLU A 39 -15.49 5.68 -27.30
C GLU A 39 -16.33 5.85 -26.01
N ASN A 40 -16.42 4.81 -25.18
CA ASN A 40 -17.15 4.84 -23.91
C ASN A 40 -16.24 5.07 -22.70
N ASP A 41 -14.92 5.11 -22.89
CA ASP A 41 -14.00 5.39 -21.81
C ASP A 41 -14.06 6.87 -21.44
N SER A 42 -13.90 7.15 -20.15
CA SER A 42 -13.89 8.50 -19.59
C SER A 42 -12.89 8.57 -18.45
N ASP A 43 -12.16 9.68 -18.37
CA ASP A 43 -11.26 10.05 -17.28
C ASP A 43 -11.95 10.93 -16.22
N GLU A 44 -13.27 11.09 -16.28
CA GLU A 44 -14.09 11.80 -15.28
C GLU A 44 -14.09 11.11 -13.90
N HIS A 45 -13.77 9.82 -13.88
CA HIS A 45 -13.86 8.97 -12.70
C HIS A 45 -12.53 8.30 -12.42
N ILE A 46 -12.08 8.40 -11.17
CA ILE A 46 -10.86 7.75 -10.72
C ILE A 46 -11.22 6.71 -9.66
N PHE A 47 -10.74 5.49 -9.86
CA PHE A 47 -10.76 4.45 -8.85
C PHE A 47 -9.34 4.20 -8.35
N PHE A 48 -9.15 4.38 -7.04
CA PHE A 48 -7.85 4.46 -6.41
C PHE A 48 -7.68 3.34 -5.38
N THR A 49 -6.57 2.60 -5.43
CA THR A 49 -6.18 1.61 -4.41
C THR A 49 -4.87 2.03 -3.76
N SER A 50 -4.82 1.99 -2.44
CA SER A 50 -3.74 2.58 -1.66
C SER A 50 -3.34 1.75 -0.45
N ILE A 51 -2.12 2.02 0.03
CA ILE A 51 -1.52 1.40 1.21
C ILE A 51 -0.93 2.46 2.14
N VAL A 52 -1.03 2.23 3.44
CA VAL A 52 -0.46 3.09 4.48
C VAL A 52 0.37 2.24 5.43
N PRO A 53 1.69 2.49 5.55
CA PRO A 53 2.51 1.84 6.55
C PRO A 53 2.14 2.38 7.94
N LEU A 54 1.95 1.50 8.91
CA LEU A 54 1.56 1.86 10.27
C LEU A 54 2.74 1.76 11.23
N GLN A 55 3.40 0.60 11.27
CA GLN A 55 4.47 0.31 12.22
C GLN A 55 5.45 -0.70 11.63
N LEU A 56 6.73 -0.54 11.97
CA LEU A 56 7.76 -1.54 11.76
C LEU A 56 8.14 -2.12 13.12
N LEU A 57 8.05 -3.43 13.24
CA LEU A 57 8.34 -4.18 14.46
C LEU A 57 9.56 -5.08 14.24
N HIS A 58 10.37 -5.23 15.28
CA HIS A 58 11.36 -6.30 15.37
C HIS A 58 10.86 -7.37 16.33
N ILE A 59 10.98 -8.64 15.95
CA ILE A 59 10.70 -9.77 16.84
C ILE A 59 12.01 -10.46 17.20
N ASP A 60 12.38 -10.39 18.49
CA ASP A 60 13.50 -11.18 18.98
C ASP A 60 13.05 -12.65 19.12
N THR A 61 13.61 -13.51 18.28
CA THR A 61 13.27 -14.94 18.20
C THR A 61 13.66 -15.74 19.45
N THR A 62 14.59 -15.24 20.27
CA THR A 62 15.02 -15.92 21.50
C THR A 62 14.05 -15.64 22.64
N THR A 63 13.61 -14.38 22.76
CA THR A 63 12.76 -13.91 23.87
C THR A 63 11.28 -13.83 23.50
N MET A 64 10.94 -13.99 22.22
CA MET A 64 9.60 -13.80 21.65
C MET A 64 9.01 -12.41 21.91
N LYS A 65 9.87 -11.41 22.16
CA LYS A 65 9.45 -10.04 22.46
C LYS A 65 9.43 -9.19 21.20
N SER A 66 8.33 -8.45 21.00
CA SER A 66 8.22 -7.46 19.92
C SER A 66 8.68 -6.07 20.39
N THR A 67 9.50 -5.39 19.59
CA THR A 67 9.91 -4.00 19.81
C THR A 67 9.52 -3.13 18.62
N VAL A 68 8.95 -1.95 18.88
CA VAL A 68 8.61 -0.99 17.81
C VAL A 68 9.88 -0.29 17.35
N VAL A 69 10.27 -0.55 16.11
CA VAL A 69 11.41 0.10 15.45
C VAL A 69 11.01 1.45 14.87
N TRP A 70 9.85 1.48 14.22
CA TRP A 70 9.30 2.70 13.63
C TRP A 70 7.80 2.71 13.75
N LYS A 71 7.24 3.92 13.88
CA LYS A 71 5.80 4.16 13.90
C LYS A 71 5.50 5.34 13.01
N ASN A 72 4.48 5.20 12.16
CA ASN A 72 3.99 6.30 11.36
C ASN A 72 3.49 7.43 12.27
N PRO A 73 4.08 8.63 12.22
CA PRO A 73 3.69 9.75 13.09
C PRO A 73 2.32 10.34 12.73
N ARG A 74 1.81 10.08 11.51
CA ARG A 74 0.53 10.62 11.00
C ARG A 74 -0.19 9.58 10.12
N PRO A 75 -0.76 8.50 10.69
CA PRO A 75 -1.35 7.38 9.95
C PRO A 75 -2.64 7.72 9.17
N SER A 76 -3.20 8.91 9.40
CA SER A 76 -4.35 9.45 8.65
C SER A 76 -3.96 10.55 7.68
N SER A 77 -2.66 10.87 7.55
CA SER A 77 -2.21 11.89 6.60
C SER A 77 -2.09 11.30 5.20
N PRO A 78 -2.56 12.00 4.15
CA PRO A 78 -2.40 11.56 2.77
C PRO A 78 -0.93 11.45 2.36
N ARG A 79 0.01 12.09 3.08
CA ARG A 79 1.46 12.02 2.79
C ARG A 79 2.06 10.62 2.98
N TYR A 80 1.40 9.75 3.73
CA TYR A 80 1.78 8.34 3.89
C TYR A 80 0.86 7.38 3.15
N CYS A 81 -0.07 7.90 2.35
CA CYS A 81 -0.99 7.12 1.53
C CYS A 81 -0.31 6.83 0.19
N GLY A 82 0.39 5.70 0.11
CA GLY A 82 1.08 5.26 -1.09
C GLY A 82 0.11 4.64 -2.11
N PRO A 83 0.18 5.00 -3.40
CA PRO A 83 -0.66 4.40 -4.43
C PRO A 83 -0.20 2.98 -4.76
N ILE A 84 -1.13 2.01 -4.82
CA ILE A 84 -0.92 0.67 -5.41
C ILE A 84 -1.37 0.69 -6.87
N LYS A 85 -2.59 1.17 -7.13
CA LYS A 85 -3.24 1.14 -8.45
C LYS A 85 -4.12 2.37 -8.63
N ILE A 86 -4.03 3.00 -9.80
CA ILE A 86 -4.88 4.13 -10.19
C ILE A 86 -5.52 3.77 -11.53
N GLN A 87 -6.83 3.88 -11.62
CA GLN A 87 -7.61 3.51 -12.81
C GLN A 87 -8.60 4.63 -13.13
N CYS A 88 -8.78 4.94 -14.41
CA CYS A 88 -9.88 5.79 -14.86
C CYS A 88 -11.13 4.91 -15.00
N ALA A 89 -11.90 4.80 -13.92
CA ALA A 89 -13.05 3.93 -13.83
C ALA A 89 -14.03 4.44 -12.78
N LYS A 90 -15.33 4.29 -13.06
CA LYS A 90 -16.37 4.54 -12.08
C LYS A 90 -16.36 3.46 -11.01
N GLU A 91 -16.43 3.87 -9.75
CA GLU A 91 -16.65 2.91 -8.67
C GLU A 91 -17.97 2.16 -8.87
N SER A 92 -17.89 0.83 -8.75
CA SER A 92 -19.02 -0.08 -8.83
C SER A 92 -18.79 -1.24 -7.86
N VAL A 93 -19.88 -1.89 -7.44
CA VAL A 93 -19.81 -3.04 -6.53
C VAL A 93 -18.91 -4.15 -7.09
N ASP A 94 -19.00 -4.40 -8.40
CA ASP A 94 -18.21 -5.45 -9.06
C ASP A 94 -16.73 -5.08 -9.15
N LEU A 95 -16.41 -3.82 -9.47
CA LEU A 95 -15.03 -3.33 -9.50
C LEU A 95 -14.38 -3.37 -8.11
N THR A 96 -15.10 -2.95 -7.07
CA THR A 96 -14.62 -2.95 -5.69
C THR A 96 -14.36 -4.38 -5.21
N LYS A 97 -15.28 -5.32 -5.48
CA LYS A 97 -15.08 -6.74 -5.14
C LYS A 97 -13.90 -7.34 -5.89
N LYS A 98 -13.86 -7.18 -7.21
CA LYS A 98 -12.76 -7.67 -8.05
C LYS A 98 -11.41 -7.14 -7.58
N THR A 99 -11.31 -5.84 -7.31
CA THR A 99 -10.06 -5.23 -6.83
C THR A 99 -9.68 -5.74 -5.44
N THR A 100 -10.68 -5.97 -4.58
CA THR A 100 -10.43 -6.53 -3.25
C THR A 100 -9.89 -7.95 -3.35
N ASP A 101 -10.54 -8.80 -4.14
CA ASP A 101 -10.12 -10.18 -4.37
C ASP A 101 -8.70 -10.22 -5.00
N GLU A 102 -8.42 -9.35 -5.99
CA GLU A 102 -7.09 -9.21 -6.61
C GLU A 102 -6.00 -8.86 -5.58
N VAL A 103 -6.27 -7.92 -4.67
CA VAL A 103 -5.28 -7.51 -3.65
C VAL A 103 -5.11 -8.58 -2.59
N GLU A 104 -6.19 -9.23 -2.14
CA GLU A 104 -6.10 -10.34 -1.17
C GLU A 104 -5.34 -11.54 -1.75
N ASP A 105 -5.55 -11.87 -3.03
CA ASP A 105 -4.78 -12.91 -3.72
C ASP A 105 -3.29 -12.53 -3.79
N GLN A 106 -2.96 -11.27 -4.07
CA GLN A 106 -1.57 -10.78 -4.05
C GLN A 106 -0.95 -10.85 -2.65
N ILE A 107 -1.71 -10.54 -1.60
CA ILE A 107 -1.25 -10.64 -0.21
C ILE A 107 -0.93 -12.10 0.15
N GLN A 108 -1.77 -13.06 -0.27
CA GLN A 108 -1.56 -14.48 -0.01
C GLN A 108 -0.31 -15.04 -0.70
N ASN A 109 0.04 -14.48 -1.87
CA ASN A 109 1.20 -14.89 -2.67
C ASN A 109 2.43 -13.97 -2.49
N LEU A 110 2.42 -13.11 -1.46
CA LEU A 110 3.49 -12.16 -1.24
C LEU A 110 4.71 -12.83 -0.61
N ASP A 111 5.88 -12.67 -1.24
CA ASP A 111 7.15 -13.10 -0.66
C ASP A 111 7.65 -12.12 0.41
N THR A 112 8.49 -12.62 1.32
CA THR A 112 9.18 -11.77 2.29
C THR A 112 10.18 -10.85 1.61
N PHE A 113 10.29 -9.62 2.08
CA PHE A 113 11.26 -8.67 1.54
C PHE A 113 12.66 -8.91 2.12
N ASP A 114 13.62 -9.20 1.25
CA ASP A 114 15.03 -9.32 1.62
C ASP A 114 15.72 -7.95 1.61
N THR A 115 16.22 -7.52 2.76
CA THR A 115 17.08 -6.34 2.84
C THR A 115 18.41 -6.64 2.14
N CYS A 116 18.61 -6.09 0.94
CA CYS A 116 19.92 -6.13 0.29
C CYS A 116 20.94 -5.44 1.21
N GLN A 117 21.96 -6.17 1.66
CA GLN A 117 23.12 -5.55 2.30
C GLN A 117 23.81 -4.68 1.23
N VAL A 118 23.78 -3.35 1.43
CA VAL A 118 24.53 -2.38 0.61
C VAL A 118 25.95 -2.27 1.16
#